data_AF-A0A2R6DS66-F1
#
_entry.id   AF-A0A2R6DS66-F1
#
_cell.length_a   1.000
_cell.length_b   1.000
_cell.length_c   1.000
_cell.angle_alpha   90.00
_cell.angle_beta   90.00
_cell.angle_gamma   90.00
#
_symmetry.space_group_name_H-M   'P 1'
#
loop_
_entity.id
_entity.type
_entity.pdbx_description
1 polymer ?
#
loop_
_entity_poly.entity_id
_entity_poly.type
_entity_poly.pdbx_seq_one_letter_code
_entity_poly.pdbx_strand_id
1 'polypeptide(L)'
;FVGLVFVSFLLTSTDTAMRLGRYMLEEIVGTPETGLEETVTNRYVNAGILSFAGYLLVASGTWSNIWPLFGGANQALAALALLVATVWLANWDDSKQLISTGAPLVFMLGVTVIALLWIGVLRNPTDILAGNYDSTIGAVSLAFQSVIALVLVGLILGIVYYGFHSIRDAREGIDRDAIVGSEGGPVEPSDD
;
A
#
# COMPACT_ATOMS: atom_id res chain seq x y z
N PHE A 1 -28.85 20.44 18.00
CA PHE A 1 -28.99 19.02 17.63
C PHE A 1 -27.97 18.62 16.55
N VAL A 2 -28.06 19.14 15.31
CA VAL A 2 -27.13 18.78 14.21
C VAL A 2 -25.64 18.97 14.56
N GLY A 3 -25.28 20.07 15.22
CA GLY A 3 -23.89 20.31 15.65
C GLY A 3 -23.36 19.26 16.65
N LEU A 4 -24.21 18.73 17.54
CA LEU A 4 -23.81 17.67 18.46
C LEU A 4 -23.57 16.37 17.70
N VAL A 5 -24.42 16.04 16.72
CA VAL A 5 -24.22 14.86 15.87
C VAL A 5 -22.90 14.95 15.10
N PHE A 6 -22.58 16.13 14.56
CA PHE A 6 -21.33 16.35 13.83
C PHE A 6 -20.10 16.22 14.74
N VAL A 7 -20.11 16.90 15.90
CA VAL A 7 -19.00 16.81 16.86
C VAL A 7 -18.81 15.39 17.37
N SER A 8 -19.90 14.67 17.70
CA SER A 8 -19.82 13.28 18.13
C SER A 8 -19.24 12.38 17.02
N PHE A 9 -19.68 12.55 15.77
CA PHE A 9 -19.15 11.79 14.63
C PHE A 9 -17.65 12.07 14.41
N LEU A 10 -17.24 13.34 14.46
CA LEU A 10 -15.84 13.73 14.33
C LEU A 10 -14.98 13.15 15.46
N LEU A 11 -15.46 13.20 16.70
CA LEU A 11 -14.73 12.64 17.84
C LEU A 11 -14.59 11.12 17.72
N THR A 12 -15.64 10.39 17.34
CA THR A 12 -15.58 8.93 17.16
C THR A 12 -14.66 8.52 16.01
N SER A 13 -14.74 9.20 14.87
CA SER A 13 -13.85 8.92 13.72
C SER A 13 -12.40 9.29 14.02
N THR A 14 -12.17 10.40 14.73
CA THR A 14 -10.82 10.81 15.16
C THR A 14 -10.24 9.82 16.18
N ASP A 15 -11.02 9.36 17.16
CA ASP A 15 -10.58 8.34 18.12
C ASP A 15 -10.16 7.05 17.40
N THR A 16 -10.98 6.61 16.44
CA THR A 16 -10.69 5.43 15.63
C THR A 16 -9.43 5.62 14.79
N ALA A 17 -9.27 6.79 14.14
CA ALA A 17 -8.10 7.12 13.35
C ALA A 17 -6.81 7.15 14.19
N MET A 18 -6.87 7.72 15.40
CA MET A 18 -5.72 7.75 16.32
C MET A 18 -5.31 6.36 16.78
N ARG A 19 -6.27 5.47 17.02
CA ARG A 19 -5.97 4.06 17.36
C ARG A 19 -5.32 3.32 16.19
N LEU A 20 -5.90 3.43 14.99
CA LEU A 20 -5.36 2.79 13.79
C LEU A 20 -3.97 3.33 13.45
N GLY A 21 -3.77 4.65 13.52
CA GLY A 21 -2.46 5.26 13.27
C GLY A 21 -1.39 4.73 14.22
N ARG A 22 -1.73 4.52 15.49
CA ARG A 22 -0.80 3.91 16.45
C ARG A 22 -0.43 2.50 16.07
N TYR A 23 -1.41 1.66 15.73
CA TYR A 23 -1.16 0.29 15.29
C TYR A 23 -0.31 0.25 14.01
N MET A 24 -0.51 1.19 13.08
CA MET A 24 0.34 1.29 11.90
C MET A 24 1.79 1.65 12.24
N LEU A 25 2.02 2.58 13.19
CA LEU A 25 3.38 2.90 13.63
C LEU A 25 4.03 1.73 14.39
N GLU A 26 3.26 1.04 15.23
CA GLU A 26 3.71 -0.16 15.94
C GLU A 26 4.08 -1.28 14.94
N GLU A 27 3.32 -1.45 13.86
CA GLU A 27 3.61 -2.41 12.78
C GLU A 27 4.85 -2.04 11.96
N ILE A 28 5.03 -0.75 11.64
CA ILE A 28 6.21 -0.27 10.90
C ILE A 28 7.50 -0.50 11.70
N VAL A 29 7.45 -0.32 13.01
CA VAL A 29 8.60 -0.55 13.91
C VAL A 29 8.81 -2.04 14.16
N GLY A 30 7.74 -2.83 14.26
CA GLY A 30 7.83 -4.25 14.58
C GLY A 30 8.24 -4.48 16.04
N THR A 31 9.08 -5.49 16.28
CA THR A 31 9.59 -5.77 17.64
C THR A 31 10.70 -4.77 17.96
N PRO A 32 10.57 -3.91 18.99
CA PRO A 32 11.60 -2.92 19.31
C PRO A 32 12.90 -3.61 19.74
N GLU A 33 13.99 -3.30 19.06
CA GLU A 33 15.34 -3.77 19.40
C GLU A 33 16.19 -2.65 20.01
N THR A 34 15.78 -1.39 19.82
CA THR A 34 16.48 -0.20 20.33
C THR A 34 15.61 0.63 21.29
N GLY A 35 16.25 1.38 22.20
CA GLY A 35 15.54 2.27 23.12
C GLY A 35 14.76 3.41 22.43
N LEU A 36 15.15 3.79 21.21
CA LEU A 36 14.40 4.74 20.40
C LEU A 36 13.10 4.12 19.86
N GLU A 37 13.15 2.89 19.38
CA GLU A 37 11.95 2.15 18.95
C GLU A 37 10.99 1.89 20.10
N GLU A 38 11.50 1.56 21.30
CA GLU A 38 10.67 1.41 22.50
C GLU A 38 9.96 2.74 22.87
N THR A 39 10.66 3.86 22.71
CA THR A 39 10.10 5.19 22.95
C THR A 39 9.03 5.56 21.93
N VAL A 40 9.26 5.29 20.65
CA VAL A 40 8.30 5.60 19.57
C VAL A 40 7.07 4.71 19.63
N THR A 41 7.22 3.45 20.03
CA THR A 41 6.13 2.47 20.20
C THR A 41 5.34 2.72 21.50
N ASN A 42 5.85 3.52 22.44
CA ASN A 42 5.12 3.89 23.66
C ASN A 42 3.78 4.57 23.33
N ARG A 43 2.69 4.05 23.91
CA ARG A 43 1.32 4.50 23.61
C ARG A 43 1.11 6.02 23.64
N TYR A 44 1.77 6.72 24.56
CA TYR A 44 1.58 8.16 24.75
C TYR A 44 2.42 8.98 23.77
N VAL A 45 3.66 8.53 23.53
CA VAL A 45 4.55 9.16 22.57
C VAL A 45 4.01 8.97 21.16
N ASN A 46 3.63 7.75 20.81
CA ASN A 46 3.00 7.41 19.55
C ASN A 46 1.74 8.27 19.28
N ALA A 47 0.81 8.31 20.24
CA ALA A 47 -0.37 9.16 20.14
C ALA A 47 -0.03 10.66 20.03
N GLY A 48 0.98 11.12 20.77
CA GLY A 48 1.44 12.51 20.72
C GLY A 48 2.00 12.88 19.35
N ILE A 49 2.86 12.03 18.79
CA ILE A 49 3.46 12.23 17.45
C ILE A 49 2.37 12.31 16.39
N LEU A 50 1.44 11.34 16.36
CA LEU A 50 0.35 11.31 15.39
C LEU A 50 -0.58 12.51 15.51
N SER A 51 -0.98 12.85 16.74
CA SER A 51 -1.87 13.98 17.00
C SER A 51 -1.22 15.30 16.59
N PHE A 52 0.06 15.47 16.92
CA PHE A 52 0.81 16.67 16.57
C PHE A 52 1.01 16.79 15.06
N ALA A 53 1.37 15.69 14.38
CA ALA A 53 1.50 15.67 12.91
C ALA A 53 0.16 16.00 12.22
N GLY A 54 -0.94 15.41 12.68
CA GLY A 54 -2.29 15.73 12.19
C GLY A 54 -2.70 17.18 12.42
N TYR A 55 -2.38 17.72 13.61
CA TYR A 55 -2.62 19.13 13.92
C TYR A 55 -1.82 20.05 12.99
N LEU A 56 -0.52 19.81 12.80
CA LEU A 56 0.33 20.61 11.92
C LEU A 56 -0.18 20.61 10.49
N LEU A 57 -0.62 19.46 9.99
CA LEU A 57 -1.21 19.33 8.67
C LEU A 57 -2.47 20.19 8.52
N VAL A 58 -3.40 20.14 9.48
CA VAL A 58 -4.62 20.96 9.44
C VAL A 58 -4.28 22.44 9.57
N ALA A 59 -3.39 22.80 10.51
CA ALA A 59 -2.94 24.16 10.73
C ALA A 59 -2.20 24.76 9.52
N SER A 60 -1.54 23.92 8.71
CA SER A 60 -0.88 24.34 7.48
C SER A 60 -1.84 24.81 6.39
N GLY A 61 -3.14 24.46 6.47
CA GLY A 61 -4.11 24.71 5.40
C GLY A 61 -3.93 23.82 4.16
N THR A 62 -2.92 22.94 4.13
CA THR A 62 -2.59 22.13 2.94
C THR A 62 -3.21 20.73 2.93
N TRP A 63 -4.21 20.49 3.80
CA TRP A 63 -4.91 19.21 3.94
C TRP A 63 -5.52 18.67 2.63
N SER A 64 -5.86 19.54 1.68
CA SER A 64 -6.41 19.14 0.38
C SER A 64 -5.45 18.30 -0.46
N ASN A 65 -4.13 18.45 -0.25
CA ASN A 65 -3.10 17.68 -0.95
C ASN A 65 -3.11 16.20 -0.56
N ILE A 66 -3.78 15.80 0.52
CA ILE A 66 -3.88 14.39 0.90
C ILE A 66 -4.89 13.63 0.04
N TRP A 67 -5.93 14.28 -0.46
CA TRP A 67 -7.01 13.58 -1.17
C TRP A 67 -6.54 12.73 -2.35
N PRO A 68 -5.67 13.24 -3.24
CA PRO A 68 -5.16 12.42 -4.34
C PRO A 68 -4.33 11.22 -3.86
N LEU A 69 -3.57 11.39 -2.77
CA LEU A 69 -2.77 10.31 -2.18
C LEU A 69 -3.65 9.24 -1.53
N PHE A 70 -4.70 9.66 -0.82
CA PHE A 70 -5.69 8.77 -0.24
C PHE A 70 -6.42 7.96 -1.33
N GLY A 71 -6.82 8.62 -2.42
CA GLY A 71 -7.39 7.94 -3.58
C GLY A 71 -6.44 6.91 -4.18
N GLY A 72 -5.17 7.26 -4.39
CA GLY A 72 -4.16 6.34 -4.90
C GLY A 72 -3.87 5.15 -3.97
N ALA A 73 -3.79 5.38 -2.65
CA ALA A 73 -3.61 4.30 -1.68
C ALA A 73 -4.79 3.33 -1.66
N ASN A 74 -6.03 3.82 -1.76
CA ASN A 74 -7.21 2.96 -1.84
C ASN A 74 -7.24 2.14 -3.14
N GLN A 75 -6.80 2.72 -4.26
CA GLN A 75 -6.67 1.98 -5.52
C GLN A 75 -5.55 0.94 -5.44
N ALA A 76 -4.46 1.21 -4.73
CA ALA A 76 -3.40 0.24 -4.47
C ALA A 76 -3.90 -0.96 -3.64
N LEU A 77 -4.70 -0.73 -2.59
CA LEU A 77 -5.34 -1.80 -1.81
C LEU A 77 -6.32 -2.61 -2.65
N ALA A 78 -7.11 -1.95 -3.50
CA ALA A 78 -8.01 -2.64 -4.42
C ALA A 78 -7.24 -3.49 -5.45
N ALA A 79 -6.10 -3.00 -5.96
CA ALA A 79 -5.23 -3.76 -6.84
C ALA A 79 -4.61 -4.97 -6.12
N LEU A 80 -4.19 -4.83 -4.85
CA LEU A 80 -3.71 -5.95 -4.05
C LEU A 80 -4.80 -7.02 -3.87
N ALA A 81 -6.04 -6.61 -3.57
CA ALA A 81 -7.16 -7.53 -3.45
C ALA A 81 -7.45 -8.28 -4.76
N LEU A 82 -7.42 -7.57 -5.90
CA LEU A 82 -7.58 -8.18 -7.22
C LEU A 82 -6.42 -9.12 -7.58
N LEU A 83 -5.19 -8.79 -7.19
CA LEU A 83 -4.03 -9.66 -7.38
C LEU A 83 -4.21 -10.97 -6.61
N VAL A 84 -4.58 -10.89 -5.33
CA VAL A 84 -4.86 -12.08 -4.50
C VAL A 84 -6.00 -12.91 -5.11
N ALA A 85 -7.09 -12.28 -5.54
CA ALA A 85 -8.20 -12.96 -6.19
C ALA A 85 -7.77 -13.63 -7.52
N THR A 86 -6.91 -12.98 -8.29
CA THR A 86 -6.36 -13.51 -9.55
C THR A 86 -5.47 -14.72 -9.30
N VAL A 87 -4.57 -14.65 -8.31
CA VAL A 87 -3.69 -15.78 -7.93
C VAL A 87 -4.51 -16.96 -7.43
N TRP A 88 -5.51 -16.71 -6.58
CA TRP A 88 -6.39 -17.76 -6.07
C TRP A 88 -7.19 -18.44 -7.19
N LEU A 89 -7.74 -17.66 -8.14
CA LEU A 89 -8.48 -18.20 -9.28
C LEU A 89 -7.56 -19.00 -10.21
N ALA A 90 -6.35 -18.49 -10.47
CA ALA A 90 -5.33 -19.17 -11.27
C ALA A 90 -4.94 -20.54 -10.68
N ASN A 91 -4.92 -20.67 -9.36
CA ASN A 91 -4.62 -21.93 -8.68
C ASN A 91 -5.78 -22.93 -8.73
N TRP A 92 -7.03 -22.48 -8.93
CA TRP A 92 -8.20 -23.38 -8.95
C TRP A 92 -8.44 -23.99 -10.35
N ASP A 93 -8.32 -23.21 -11.43
CA ASP A 93 -8.52 -23.73 -12.80
C ASP A 93 -7.90 -22.77 -13.84
N ASP A 94 -6.86 -23.22 -14.56
CA ASP A 94 -6.18 -22.42 -15.61
C ASP A 94 -7.16 -21.95 -16.73
N SER A 95 -8.32 -22.62 -16.89
CA SER A 95 -9.25 -22.39 -18.00
C SER A 95 -10.37 -21.38 -17.70
N LYS A 96 -10.63 -21.06 -16.43
CA LYS A 96 -11.78 -20.22 -16.05
C LYS A 96 -11.38 -18.81 -15.66
N GLN A 97 -11.54 -17.90 -16.61
CA GLN A 97 -11.71 -16.45 -16.39
C GLN A 97 -10.53 -15.69 -15.77
N LEU A 98 -9.28 -16.06 -16.06
CA LEU A 98 -8.11 -15.20 -15.77
C LEU A 98 -8.25 -13.77 -16.35
N ILE A 99 -9.00 -13.62 -17.43
CA ILE A 99 -9.28 -12.32 -18.05
C ILE A 99 -10.23 -11.47 -17.19
N SER A 100 -11.19 -12.07 -16.45
CA SER A 100 -12.20 -11.31 -15.71
C SER A 100 -11.65 -10.61 -14.47
N THR A 101 -10.62 -11.18 -13.83
CA THR A 101 -9.92 -10.60 -12.68
C THR A 101 -8.62 -9.91 -13.08
N GLY A 102 -7.89 -10.44 -14.05
CA GLY A 102 -6.63 -9.88 -14.55
C GLY A 102 -6.80 -8.57 -15.33
N ALA A 103 -7.84 -8.43 -16.16
CA ALA A 103 -8.03 -7.19 -16.91
C ALA A 103 -8.37 -5.98 -16.02
N PRO A 104 -9.30 -6.08 -15.03
CA PRO A 104 -9.52 -5.01 -14.07
C PRO A 104 -8.28 -4.69 -13.23
N LEU A 105 -7.49 -5.70 -12.87
CA LEU A 105 -6.23 -5.52 -12.14
C LEU A 105 -5.23 -4.65 -12.93
N VAL A 106 -4.95 -5.03 -14.19
CA VAL A 106 -3.99 -4.29 -15.04
C VAL A 106 -4.48 -2.86 -15.29
N PHE A 107 -5.77 -2.69 -15.56
CA PHE A 107 -6.36 -1.37 -15.75
C PHE A 107 -6.23 -0.51 -14.49
N MET A 108 -6.61 -1.05 -13.33
CA MET A 108 -6.55 -0.34 -12.06
C MET A 108 -5.10 0.04 -11.70
N LEU A 109 -4.16 -0.90 -11.81
CA LEU A 109 -2.74 -0.63 -11.59
C LEU A 109 -2.22 0.45 -12.54
N GLY A 110 -2.53 0.35 -13.83
CA GLY A 110 -2.11 1.31 -14.84
C GLY A 110 -2.61 2.72 -14.53
N VAL A 111 -3.92 2.89 -14.28
CA VAL A 111 -4.50 4.19 -13.94
C VAL A 111 -3.90 4.75 -12.65
N THR A 112 -3.71 3.92 -11.63
CA THR A 112 -3.16 4.34 -10.33
C THR A 112 -1.71 4.81 -10.47
N VAL A 113 -0.86 4.04 -11.15
CA VAL A 113 0.55 4.37 -11.36
C VAL A 113 0.67 5.63 -12.21
N ILE A 114 -0.10 5.75 -13.30
CA ILE A 114 -0.08 6.95 -14.14
C ILE A 114 -0.51 8.18 -13.33
N ALA A 115 -1.59 8.09 -12.54
CA ALA A 115 -2.07 9.21 -11.74
C ALA A 115 -1.05 9.65 -10.68
N LEU A 116 -0.43 8.70 -9.97
CA LEU A 116 0.58 9.00 -8.95
C LEU A 116 1.87 9.54 -9.55
N LEU A 117 2.34 9.00 -10.69
CA LEU A 117 3.50 9.55 -11.41
C LEU A 117 3.20 10.95 -11.95
N TRP A 118 2.00 11.17 -12.48
CA TRP A 118 1.58 12.51 -12.90
C TRP A 118 1.65 13.51 -11.75
N ILE A 119 1.16 13.15 -10.56
CA ILE A 119 1.24 14.01 -9.37
C ILE A 119 2.71 14.20 -8.93
N GLY A 120 3.45 13.10 -8.78
CA GLY A 120 4.76 13.09 -8.13
C GLY A 120 5.95 13.47 -9.00
N VAL A 121 5.82 13.47 -10.33
CA VAL A 121 6.92 13.79 -11.26
C VAL A 121 6.60 15.04 -12.08
N LEU A 122 5.34 15.24 -12.45
CA LEU A 122 4.96 16.29 -13.38
C LEU A 122 4.28 17.45 -12.65
N ARG A 123 3.06 17.25 -12.15
CA ARG A 123 2.24 18.32 -11.56
C ARG A 123 2.95 19.05 -10.42
N ASN A 124 3.32 18.34 -9.36
CA ASN A 124 3.87 19.01 -8.17
C ASN A 124 5.24 19.66 -8.42
N PRO A 125 6.21 18.99 -9.08
CA PRO A 125 7.48 19.63 -9.39
C PRO A 125 7.35 20.82 -10.35
N THR A 126 6.47 20.74 -11.36
CA THR A 126 6.23 21.87 -12.27
C THR A 126 5.58 23.05 -11.57
N ASP A 127 4.60 22.82 -10.69
CA ASP A 127 3.98 23.88 -9.89
C ASP A 127 4.98 24.55 -8.93
N ILE A 128 5.89 23.78 -8.33
CA ILE A 128 6.96 24.32 -7.47
C ILE A 128 7.93 25.17 -8.29
N LEU A 129 8.39 24.68 -9.45
CA LEU A 129 9.35 25.40 -10.31
C LEU A 129 8.75 26.66 -10.94
N ALA A 130 7.46 26.63 -11.27
CA ALA A 130 6.73 27.78 -11.81
C ALA A 130 6.35 28.82 -10.75
N GLY A 131 6.51 28.51 -9.45
CA GLY A 131 6.09 29.38 -8.36
C GLY A 131 4.57 29.38 -8.12
N ASN A 132 3.85 28.37 -8.60
CA ASN A 132 2.40 28.23 -8.48
C ASN A 132 1.99 27.68 -7.09
N TYR A 133 2.39 28.36 -6.03
CA TYR A 133 2.04 27.98 -4.66
C TYR A 133 1.70 29.21 -3.82
N ASP A 134 0.74 29.05 -2.90
CA ASP A 134 0.21 30.15 -2.10
C ASP A 134 1.16 30.62 -0.98
N SER A 135 2.04 29.73 -0.50
CA SER A 135 3.00 30.01 0.56
C SER A 135 4.20 29.06 0.54
N THR A 136 5.26 29.38 1.29
CA THR A 136 6.41 28.48 1.46
C THR A 136 6.01 27.13 2.06
N ILE A 137 5.02 27.12 2.95
CA ILE A 137 4.41 25.90 3.50
C ILE A 137 3.68 25.11 2.41
N GLY A 138 3.01 25.81 1.48
CA GLY A 138 2.40 25.21 0.29
C GLY A 138 3.42 24.49 -0.59
N ALA A 139 4.57 25.12 -0.86
CA ALA A 139 5.65 24.49 -1.63
C ALA A 139 6.20 23.22 -0.95
N VAL A 140 6.43 23.27 0.37
CA VAL A 140 6.88 22.11 1.15
C VAL A 140 5.83 20.99 1.13
N SER A 141 4.54 21.33 1.23
CA SER A 141 3.45 20.36 1.17
C SER A 141 3.35 19.68 -0.21
N LEU A 142 3.51 20.44 -1.30
CA LEU A 142 3.55 19.86 -2.65
C LEU A 142 4.76 18.93 -2.82
N ALA A 143 5.93 19.29 -2.30
CA ALA A 143 7.12 18.44 -2.34
C ALA A 143 6.89 17.15 -1.54
N PHE A 144 6.30 17.25 -0.34
CA PHE A 144 5.97 16.10 0.49
C PHE A 144 4.94 15.19 -0.19
N GLN A 145 3.91 15.76 -0.80
CA GLN A 145 2.93 15.02 -1.60
C GLN A 145 3.60 14.30 -2.77
N SER A 146 4.58 14.95 -3.41
CA SER A 146 5.38 14.36 -4.50
C SER A 146 6.13 13.11 -4.04
N VAL A 147 6.82 13.22 -2.89
CA VAL A 147 7.58 12.12 -2.30
C VAL A 147 6.67 10.95 -1.94
N ILE A 148 5.54 11.20 -1.27
CA ILE A 148 4.59 10.13 -0.92
C ILE A 148 4.03 9.46 -2.17
N ALA A 149 3.66 10.23 -3.20
CA ALA A 149 3.17 9.65 -4.46
C ALA A 149 4.20 8.69 -5.08
N LEU A 150 5.48 9.05 -5.07
CA LEU A 150 6.55 8.18 -5.58
C LEU A 150 6.78 6.95 -4.69
N VAL A 151 6.70 7.09 -3.37
CA VAL A 151 6.76 5.95 -2.45
C VAL A 151 5.61 4.98 -2.73
N LEU A 152 4.39 5.48 -2.89
CA LEU A 152 3.23 4.65 -3.24
C LEU A 152 3.43 3.93 -4.58
N VAL A 153 3.96 4.60 -5.60
CA VAL A 153 4.32 3.94 -6.88
C VAL A 153 5.34 2.83 -6.63
N GLY A 154 6.39 3.10 -5.85
CA GLY A 154 7.39 2.10 -5.48
C GLY A 154 6.78 0.88 -4.79
N LEU A 155 5.87 1.08 -3.84
CA LEU A 155 5.15 0.00 -3.15
C LEU A 155 4.26 -0.79 -4.12
N ILE A 156 3.51 -0.12 -4.99
CA ILE A 156 2.66 -0.77 -5.99
C ILE A 156 3.50 -1.65 -6.94
N LEU A 157 4.60 -1.09 -7.48
CA LEU A 157 5.49 -1.83 -8.36
C LEU A 157 6.18 -2.98 -7.62
N GLY A 158 6.54 -2.81 -6.35
CA GLY A 158 7.07 -3.86 -5.50
C GLY A 158 6.09 -5.02 -5.32
N ILE A 159 4.83 -4.73 -4.99
CA ILE A 159 3.76 -5.74 -4.89
C ILE A 159 3.60 -6.52 -6.19
N VAL A 160 3.57 -5.82 -7.32
CA VAL A 160 3.45 -6.43 -8.65
C VAL A 160 4.66 -7.31 -8.95
N TYR A 161 5.88 -6.83 -8.68
CA TYR A 161 7.12 -7.56 -8.87
C TYR A 161 7.16 -8.85 -8.06
N TYR A 162 6.89 -8.78 -6.74
CA TYR A 162 6.85 -9.96 -5.87
C TYR A 162 5.71 -10.91 -6.25
N GLY A 163 4.55 -10.38 -6.67
CA GLY A 163 3.44 -11.18 -7.17
C GLY A 163 3.83 -12.01 -8.40
N PHE A 164 4.49 -11.40 -9.38
CA PHE A 164 4.96 -12.13 -10.58
C PHE A 164 6.06 -13.13 -10.26
N HIS A 165 7.02 -12.77 -9.40
CA HIS A 165 8.10 -13.68 -9.00
C HIS A 165 7.55 -14.92 -8.29
N SER A 166 6.62 -14.73 -7.34
CA SER A 166 5.99 -15.83 -6.62
C SER A 166 5.22 -16.80 -7.53
N ILE A 167 4.52 -16.30 -8.55
CA ILE A 167 3.82 -17.15 -9.53
C ILE A 167 4.81 -17.94 -10.39
N ARG A 168 5.94 -17.31 -10.78
CA ARG A 168 6.95 -17.97 -11.60
C ARG A 168 7.68 -19.07 -10.85
N ASP A 169 8.10 -18.79 -9.61
CA ASP A 169 8.81 -19.76 -8.77
C ASP A 169 7.93 -20.97 -8.46
N ALA A 170 6.63 -20.76 -8.23
CA ALA A 170 5.66 -21.84 -8.03
C ALA A 170 5.51 -22.75 -9.27
N ARG A 171 5.58 -22.18 -10.49
CA ARG A 171 5.52 -22.97 -11.74
C ARG A 171 6.82 -23.73 -12.01
N GLU A 172 7.99 -23.16 -11.69
CA GLU A 172 9.30 -23.82 -11.84
C GLU A 172 9.46 -25.00 -10.86
N GLY A 173 8.85 -24.95 -9.67
CA GLY A 173 8.82 -26.06 -8.71
C GLY A 173 8.03 -27.28 -9.21
N ILE A 174 6.86 -27.06 -9.82
CA ILE A 174 6.02 -28.12 -10.39
C ILE A 174 6.73 -28.84 -11.54
N ASP A 175 7.42 -28.10 -12.40
CA ASP A 175 8.17 -28.67 -13.54
C ASP A 175 9.34 -29.54 -13.05
N ARG A 176 10.03 -29.13 -11.97
CA ARG A 176 11.08 -29.93 -11.34
C ARG A 176 10.53 -31.21 -10.70
N ASP A 177 9.43 -31.15 -9.97
CA ASP A 177 8.83 -32.35 -9.35
C ASP A 177 8.28 -33.31 -10.40
N ALA A 178 7.78 -32.80 -11.54
CA ALA A 178 7.39 -33.64 -12.69
C ALA A 178 8.60 -34.32 -13.36
N ILE A 179 9.75 -33.64 -13.43
CA ILE A 179 11.00 -34.20 -13.95
C ILE A 179 11.59 -35.23 -12.97
N VAL A 180 11.58 -34.96 -11.67
CA VAL A 180 12.15 -35.85 -10.64
C VAL A 180 11.22 -37.04 -10.35
N GLY A 181 9.90 -36.87 -10.39
CA GLY A 181 8.92 -37.96 -10.27
C GLY A 181 8.88 -38.90 -11.49
N SER A 182 9.48 -38.49 -12.61
CA SER A 182 9.70 -39.31 -13.81
C SER A 182 10.94 -40.21 -13.69
N GLU A 183 11.87 -39.93 -12.78
CA GLU A 183 13.07 -40.75 -12.56
C GLU A 183 12.90 -41.63 -11.31
N GLY A 184 12.23 -42.77 -11.51
CA GLY A 184 12.49 -44.03 -10.80
C GLY A 184 12.65 -43.98 -9.28
N GLY A 185 11.53 -44.04 -8.55
CA GLY A 185 11.54 -44.65 -7.22
C GLY A 185 11.84 -46.16 -7.33
N PRO A 186 12.73 -46.75 -6.50
CA PRO A 186 13.01 -48.18 -6.57
C PRO A 186 11.74 -48.98 -6.32
N VAL A 187 11.41 -49.87 -7.27
CA VAL A 187 10.39 -50.89 -7.09
C VAL A 187 10.91 -51.84 -6.02
N GLU A 188 10.35 -51.79 -4.81
CA GLU A 188 10.53 -52.85 -3.82
C GLU A 188 10.05 -54.17 -4.43
N PRO A 189 10.88 -55.22 -4.46
CA PRO A 189 10.42 -56.52 -4.90
C PRO A 189 9.46 -57.05 -3.83
N SER A 190 8.27 -57.43 -4.26
CA SER A 190 7.34 -58.21 -3.45
C SER A 190 7.97 -59.57 -3.19
N ASP A 191 8.42 -59.82 -1.97
CA ASP A 191 8.79 -61.16 -1.52
C ASP A 191 7.53 -61.92 -1.11
N ASP A 192 7.32 -63.04 -1.79
CA ASP A 192 6.55 -64.20 -1.34
C ASP A 192 7.11 -64.77 -0.02
#